data_AF-A0A2D6MFC7-F1
#
_entry.id   AF-A0A2D6MFC7-F1
#
_cell.length_a   1.000
_cell.length_b   1.000
_cell.length_c   1.000
_cell.angle_alpha   90.00
_cell.angle_beta   90.00
_cell.angle_gamma   90.00
#
_symmetry.space_group_name_H-M   'P 1'
#
loop_
_entity.id
_entity.type
_entity.pdbx_description
1 polymer ?
#
loop_
_entity_poly.entity_id
_entity_poly.type
_entity_poly.pdbx_seq_one_letter_code
_entity_poly.pdbx_strand_id
1 'polypeptide(L)'
;MFTRKVNGELEYVFDNESEFRLFYPDEKLNDWKTANDGDWVLTDDMQVCRILKKSSFKSRNRQQPVGYIRTLLGMATITENSKLEGRPVRNFYSFSNKEYAEKLRDNRDKPTKNEIMFAKYVATGLDIEKAYLKAFKTKDISYAKNSSSKLIKTERIQKLITEEMKAALDKVGVDPEYLLKNSKKIIDKNNSRDSDKLRAIETLMKVAGMFPANDKKSESLTVFQGFSQEQLEQLKSSDAKAIAHAEIEHNEG
;
A
#
# COMPACT_ATOMS: atom_id res chain seq x y z
N MET A 1 26.96 7.32 -0.82
CA MET A 1 26.86 6.70 0.53
C MET A 1 25.44 6.70 1.13
N PHE A 2 24.93 5.53 1.51
CA PHE A 2 23.70 5.31 2.31
C PHE A 2 24.04 4.91 3.76
N THR A 3 23.24 5.35 4.73
CA THR A 3 23.45 5.02 6.16
C THR A 3 22.18 4.52 6.85
N ARG A 4 22.34 3.62 7.81
CA ARG A 4 21.23 3.11 8.63
C ARG A 4 21.67 2.67 10.01
N LYS A 5 20.87 2.98 11.02
CA LYS A 5 21.08 2.47 12.38
C LYS A 5 20.63 1.01 12.51
N VAL A 6 21.52 0.12 12.94
CA VAL A 6 21.28 -1.30 13.19
C VAL A 6 21.77 -1.63 14.60
N ASN A 7 20.89 -2.15 15.47
CA ASN A 7 21.22 -2.51 16.85
C ASN A 7 21.93 -1.41 17.69
N GLY A 8 21.77 -0.14 17.33
CA GLY A 8 22.44 0.96 18.03
C GLY A 8 23.61 1.56 17.26
N GLU A 9 24.21 0.83 16.34
CA GLU A 9 25.38 1.24 15.54
C GLU A 9 24.95 1.80 14.17
N LEU A 10 25.75 2.73 13.63
CA LEU A 10 25.56 3.24 12.27
C LEU A 10 26.29 2.33 11.27
N GLU A 11 25.53 1.82 10.31
CA GLU A 11 26.02 0.99 9.21
C GLU A 11 25.98 1.78 7.91
N TYR A 12 26.92 1.48 7.00
CA TYR A 12 27.13 2.22 5.76
C TYR A 12 27.08 1.29 4.54
N VAL A 13 26.59 1.84 3.43
CA VAL A 13 26.81 1.31 2.08
C VAL A 13 27.42 2.43 1.26
N PHE A 14 28.59 2.17 0.69
CA PHE A 14 29.29 3.08 -0.22
C PHE A 14 28.97 2.70 -1.65
N ASP A 15 28.84 3.70 -2.51
CA ASP A 15 28.46 3.50 -3.91
C ASP A 15 29.60 2.83 -4.70
N ASN A 16 30.85 2.99 -4.25
CA ASN A 16 32.03 2.32 -4.82
C ASN A 16 33.21 2.26 -3.84
N GLU A 17 34.24 1.49 -4.20
CA GLU A 17 35.50 1.39 -3.43
C GLU A 17 36.19 2.75 -3.27
N SER A 18 36.20 3.61 -4.28
CA SER A 18 36.84 4.93 -4.17
C SER A 18 36.21 5.78 -3.06
N GLU A 19 34.88 5.79 -2.95
CA GLU A 19 34.15 6.46 -1.87
C GLU A 19 34.47 5.82 -0.51
N PHE A 20 34.52 4.48 -0.44
CA PHE A 20 34.88 3.74 0.77
C PHE A 20 36.29 4.10 1.30
N ARG A 21 37.28 4.17 0.40
CA ARG A 21 38.69 4.47 0.74
C ARG A 21 38.90 5.87 1.31
N LEU A 22 37.99 6.82 1.05
CA LEU A 22 38.04 8.15 1.68
C LEU A 22 37.83 8.10 3.20
N PHE A 23 37.04 7.13 3.66
CA PHE A 23 36.73 6.94 5.08
C PHE A 23 37.58 5.82 5.72
N TYR A 24 37.89 4.79 4.95
CA TYR A 24 38.63 3.61 5.38
C TYR A 24 39.77 3.27 4.41
N PRO A 25 40.89 4.00 4.43
CA PRO A 25 41.97 3.84 3.46
C PRO A 25 42.58 2.43 3.47
N ASP A 26 42.88 1.91 4.66
CA ASP A 26 43.66 0.69 4.85
C ASP A 26 42.80 -0.57 5.07
N GLU A 27 41.47 -0.44 5.12
CA GLU A 27 40.62 -1.58 5.46
C GLU A 27 40.54 -2.62 4.36
N LYS A 28 40.53 -3.89 4.74
CA LYS A 28 40.55 -4.97 3.75
C LYS A 28 39.14 -5.20 3.19
N LEU A 29 39.04 -5.23 1.86
CA LEU A 29 37.85 -5.71 1.15
C LEU A 29 37.97 -7.20 0.88
N ASN A 30 37.05 -7.98 1.43
CA ASN A 30 36.99 -9.42 1.23
C ASN A 30 35.90 -9.79 0.20
N ASP A 31 36.01 -10.99 -0.38
CA ASP A 31 34.92 -11.58 -1.18
C ASP A 31 33.76 -11.93 -0.25
N TRP A 32 32.57 -11.42 -0.56
CA TRP A 32 31.36 -11.61 0.24
C TRP A 32 30.96 -13.08 0.44
N LYS A 33 31.35 -13.99 -0.47
CA LYS A 33 31.06 -15.43 -0.33
C LYS A 33 31.91 -16.09 0.76
N THR A 34 33.10 -15.55 1.03
CA THR A 34 34.07 -16.15 1.96
C THR A 34 34.25 -15.35 3.24
N ALA A 35 33.96 -14.04 3.22
CA ALA A 35 34.05 -13.11 4.34
C ALA A 35 33.21 -13.48 5.57
N ASN A 36 33.56 -12.95 6.73
CA ASN A 36 32.95 -13.22 8.04
C ASN A 36 32.10 -12.04 8.55
N ASP A 37 31.44 -12.24 9.70
CA ASP A 37 30.70 -11.19 10.40
C ASP A 37 31.62 -9.98 10.67
N GLY A 38 31.19 -8.78 10.27
CA GLY A 38 31.93 -7.53 10.46
C GLY A 38 32.86 -7.14 9.32
N ASP A 39 33.16 -8.05 8.39
CA ASP A 39 34.04 -7.75 7.26
C ASP A 39 33.39 -6.79 6.26
N TRP A 40 34.22 -5.92 5.67
CA TRP A 40 33.86 -5.12 4.51
C TRP A 40 34.01 -5.95 3.24
N VAL A 41 33.02 -5.86 2.36
CA VAL A 41 32.96 -6.65 1.14
C VAL A 41 32.56 -5.82 -0.06
N LEU A 42 33.14 -6.16 -1.20
CA LEU A 42 32.77 -5.62 -2.51
C LEU A 42 31.60 -6.44 -3.08
N THR A 43 30.55 -5.76 -3.51
CA THR A 43 29.35 -6.36 -4.08
C THR A 43 29.52 -6.58 -5.59
N ASP A 44 28.64 -7.38 -6.20
CA ASP A 44 28.68 -7.68 -7.64
C ASP A 44 28.36 -6.44 -8.51
N ASP A 45 27.71 -5.42 -7.94
CA ASP A 45 27.44 -4.11 -8.55
C ASP A 45 28.42 -3.00 -8.10
N MET A 46 29.60 -3.40 -7.61
CA MET A 46 30.73 -2.54 -7.22
C MET A 46 30.50 -1.63 -6.00
N GLN A 47 29.42 -1.83 -5.24
CA GLN A 47 29.22 -1.15 -3.96
C GLN A 47 30.08 -1.79 -2.86
N VAL A 48 30.27 -1.08 -1.75
CA VAL A 48 30.96 -1.60 -0.57
C VAL A 48 30.04 -1.58 0.63
N CYS A 49 29.92 -2.71 1.33
CA CYS A 49 29.08 -2.82 2.53
C CYS A 49 29.66 -3.80 3.55
N ARG A 50 29.16 -3.73 4.79
CA ARG A 50 29.57 -4.62 5.88
C ARG A 50 28.68 -5.85 5.99
N ILE A 51 29.26 -7.02 6.27
CA ILE A 51 28.50 -8.22 6.64
C ILE A 51 27.98 -8.09 8.07
N LEU A 52 26.67 -7.94 8.22
CA LEU A 52 26.00 -7.86 9.52
C LEU A 52 25.85 -9.23 10.20
N LYS A 53 25.74 -10.30 9.39
CA LYS A 53 25.65 -11.68 9.87
C LYS A 53 25.92 -12.69 8.74
N LYS A 54 26.64 -13.74 9.05
CA LYS A 54 26.81 -14.97 8.26
C LYS A 54 26.27 -16.15 9.06
N SER A 55 25.52 -17.01 8.39
CA SER A 55 24.93 -18.20 9.01
C SER A 55 24.55 -19.21 7.93
N SER A 56 23.88 -20.30 8.30
CA SER A 56 23.38 -21.30 7.36
C SER A 56 22.00 -21.81 7.78
N PHE A 57 21.24 -22.33 6.81
CA PHE A 57 19.95 -22.96 7.07
C PHE A 57 19.83 -24.29 6.33
N LYS A 58 19.01 -25.19 6.88
CA LYS A 58 18.67 -26.46 6.21
C LYS A 58 17.63 -26.19 5.12
N SER A 59 17.97 -26.50 3.88
CA SER A 59 17.02 -26.49 2.77
C SER A 59 16.37 -27.85 2.62
N ARG A 60 15.04 -27.89 2.41
CA ARG A 60 14.30 -29.15 2.21
C ARG A 60 14.81 -29.95 1.00
N ASN A 61 15.34 -29.26 0.00
CA ASN A 61 15.73 -29.85 -1.28
C ASN A 61 17.25 -30.09 -1.40
N ARG A 62 18.04 -29.79 -0.37
CA ARG A 62 19.49 -30.02 -0.38
C ARG A 62 19.92 -30.78 0.87
N GLN A 63 20.80 -31.75 0.67
CA GLN A 63 21.35 -32.54 1.76
C GLN A 63 22.29 -31.72 2.65
N GLN A 64 23.02 -30.77 2.06
CA GLN A 64 23.92 -29.86 2.78
C GLN A 64 23.22 -28.53 3.13
N PRO A 65 23.54 -27.94 4.29
CA PRO A 65 23.02 -26.63 4.68
C PRO A 65 23.51 -25.54 3.71
N VAL A 66 22.64 -24.58 3.43
CA VAL A 66 22.95 -23.46 2.54
C VAL A 66 23.42 -22.29 3.39
N GLY A 67 24.63 -21.81 3.14
CA GLY A 67 25.16 -20.59 3.75
C GLY A 67 24.41 -19.35 3.27
N TYR A 68 24.35 -18.33 4.11
CA TYR A 68 23.85 -17.00 3.73
C TYR A 68 24.57 -15.91 4.51
N ILE A 69 24.56 -14.72 3.94
CA ILE A 69 24.98 -13.48 4.59
C ILE A 69 23.80 -12.51 4.67
N ARG A 70 23.90 -11.55 5.58
CA ARG A 70 22.98 -10.45 5.77
C ARG A 70 23.75 -9.15 5.75
N THR A 71 23.38 -8.24 4.86
CA THR A 71 23.95 -6.89 4.72
C THR A 71 22.81 -5.86 4.67
N LEU A 72 23.13 -4.57 4.54
CA LEU A 72 22.10 -3.55 4.31
C LEU A 72 21.38 -3.69 2.96
N LEU A 73 21.94 -4.45 2.01
CA LEU A 73 21.32 -4.81 0.73
C LEU A 73 20.34 -5.99 0.85
N GLY A 74 20.28 -6.63 2.02
CA GLY A 74 19.39 -7.75 2.30
C GLY A 74 20.12 -9.03 2.65
N MET A 75 19.40 -10.16 2.61
CA MET A 75 20.01 -11.48 2.78
C MET A 75 20.33 -12.09 1.43
N ALA A 76 21.55 -12.58 1.27
CA ALA A 76 22.01 -13.29 0.07
C ALA A 76 22.49 -14.69 0.45
N THR A 77 22.12 -15.71 -0.33
CA THR A 77 22.66 -17.06 -0.15
C THR A 77 24.09 -17.14 -0.66
N ILE A 78 24.92 -17.98 -0.06
CA ILE A 78 26.27 -18.28 -0.53
C ILE A 78 26.15 -19.50 -1.44
N THR A 79 25.93 -19.25 -2.74
CA THR A 79 25.85 -20.26 -3.79
C THR A 79 26.63 -19.74 -5.01
N GLU A 80 26.97 -20.62 -5.94
CA GLU A 80 27.70 -20.20 -7.15
C GLU A 80 26.93 -19.14 -7.94
N ASN A 81 25.62 -19.33 -8.11
CA ASN A 81 24.76 -18.46 -8.94
C ASN A 81 24.16 -17.26 -8.20
N SER A 82 24.41 -17.11 -6.89
CA SER A 82 23.89 -15.96 -6.16
C SER A 82 24.78 -14.75 -6.36
N LYS A 83 24.12 -13.59 -6.43
CA LYS A 83 24.73 -12.27 -6.48
C LYS A 83 24.32 -11.45 -5.27
N LEU A 84 25.21 -10.58 -4.82
CA LEU A 84 24.96 -9.52 -3.88
C LEU A 84 25.00 -8.21 -4.67
N GLU A 85 23.84 -7.69 -5.02
CA GLU A 85 23.70 -6.47 -5.83
C GLU A 85 22.37 -5.76 -5.49
N GLY A 86 22.27 -4.47 -5.83
CA GLY A 86 21.03 -3.70 -5.77
C GLY A 86 21.06 -2.57 -4.74
N ARG A 87 19.87 -2.05 -4.41
CA ARG A 87 19.71 -0.92 -3.48
C ARG A 87 19.50 -1.41 -2.04
N PRO A 88 19.93 -0.62 -1.03
CA PRO A 88 19.64 -0.93 0.37
C PRO A 88 18.16 -1.18 0.63
N VAL A 89 17.86 -2.25 1.38
CA VAL A 89 16.50 -2.75 1.54
C VAL A 89 15.89 -2.28 2.86
N ARG A 90 14.57 -2.05 2.86
CA ARG A 90 13.88 -1.65 4.09
C ARG A 90 13.89 -2.76 5.14
N ASN A 91 13.74 -4.03 4.74
CA ASN A 91 13.86 -5.18 5.65
C ASN A 91 15.03 -6.08 5.23
N PHE A 92 16.19 -5.86 5.84
CA PHE A 92 17.37 -6.67 5.58
C PHE A 92 17.38 -8.01 6.33
N TYR A 93 16.35 -8.33 7.12
CA TYR A 93 16.15 -9.65 7.75
C TYR A 93 15.39 -10.63 6.84
N SER A 94 15.30 -10.35 5.54
CA SER A 94 14.54 -11.13 4.55
C SER A 94 15.39 -11.39 3.31
N PHE A 95 15.31 -12.62 2.78
CA PHE A 95 15.84 -12.99 1.46
C PHE A 95 15.04 -12.38 0.31
N SER A 96 13.80 -11.98 0.57
CA SER A 96 12.98 -11.35 -0.44
C SER A 96 13.22 -9.85 -0.41
N ASN A 97 13.76 -9.33 -1.52
CA ASN A 97 13.95 -7.90 -1.80
C ASN A 97 12.60 -7.22 -2.13
N LYS A 98 11.60 -7.52 -1.30
CA LYS A 98 10.20 -7.20 -1.56
C LYS A 98 9.81 -5.98 -0.73
N GLU A 99 9.08 -5.06 -1.36
CA GLU A 99 8.25 -4.10 -0.65
C GLU A 99 7.41 -4.80 0.44
N TYR A 100 6.90 -4.03 1.42
CA TYR A 100 6.09 -4.56 2.52
C TYR A 100 5.09 -5.62 2.02
N ALA A 101 4.95 -6.72 2.76
CA ALA A 101 3.96 -7.76 2.45
C ALA A 101 2.55 -7.19 2.24
N GLU A 102 2.25 -6.04 2.86
CA GLU A 102 1.04 -5.25 2.63
C GLU A 102 0.97 -4.66 1.22
N LYS A 103 2.00 -3.95 0.73
CA LYS A 103 2.03 -3.39 -0.63
C LYS A 103 1.90 -4.47 -1.72
N LEU A 104 2.49 -5.65 -1.50
CA LEU A 104 2.32 -6.79 -2.40
C LEU A 104 0.91 -7.37 -2.39
N ARG A 105 0.20 -7.27 -1.27
CA ARG A 105 -1.22 -7.64 -1.19
C ARG A 105 -2.07 -6.59 -1.89
N ASP A 106 -1.74 -5.31 -1.75
CA ASP A 106 -2.50 -4.24 -2.39
C ASP A 106 -2.34 -4.28 -3.91
N ASN A 107 -1.10 -4.41 -4.41
CA ASN A 107 -0.76 -4.46 -5.85
C ASN A 107 -1.07 -5.80 -6.54
N ARG A 108 -1.90 -6.65 -5.95
CA ARG A 108 -2.24 -7.96 -6.52
C ARG A 108 -3.47 -7.87 -7.42
N ASP A 109 -3.32 -8.23 -8.70
CA ASP A 109 -4.44 -8.22 -9.64
C ASP A 109 -5.42 -9.37 -9.43
N LYS A 110 -4.91 -10.59 -9.20
CA LYS A 110 -5.72 -11.81 -9.12
C LYS A 110 -6.01 -12.22 -7.67
N PRO A 111 -7.27 -12.48 -7.30
CA PRO A 111 -7.61 -12.91 -5.95
C PRO A 111 -7.14 -14.35 -5.68
N THR A 112 -6.84 -14.62 -4.41
CA THR A 112 -6.52 -15.95 -3.91
C THR A 112 -7.76 -16.76 -3.57
N LYS A 113 -7.61 -18.08 -3.42
CA LYS A 113 -8.71 -18.97 -2.99
C LYS A 113 -9.34 -18.55 -1.66
N ASN A 114 -8.53 -18.08 -0.71
CA ASN A 114 -9.02 -17.62 0.59
C ASN A 114 -9.76 -16.28 0.45
N GLU A 115 -9.28 -15.36 -0.38
CA GLU A 115 -9.98 -14.11 -0.70
C GLU A 115 -11.34 -14.37 -1.36
N ILE A 116 -11.44 -15.37 -2.26
CA ILE A 116 -12.72 -15.78 -2.86
C ILE A 116 -13.66 -16.34 -1.79
N MET A 117 -13.19 -17.22 -0.89
CA MET A 117 -14.03 -17.74 0.20
C MET A 117 -14.43 -16.66 1.19
N PHE A 118 -13.53 -15.72 1.48
CA PHE A 118 -13.81 -14.56 2.30
C PHE A 118 -14.95 -13.74 1.70
N ALA A 119 -14.86 -13.40 0.41
CA ALA A 119 -15.91 -12.67 -0.30
C ALA A 119 -17.25 -13.40 -0.27
N LYS A 120 -17.27 -14.73 -0.48
CA LYS A 120 -18.47 -15.57 -0.35
C LYS A 120 -19.09 -15.48 1.04
N TYR A 121 -18.31 -15.62 2.09
CA TYR A 121 -18.83 -15.53 3.46
C TYR A 121 -19.41 -14.16 3.77
N VAL A 122 -18.74 -13.09 3.36
CA VAL A 122 -19.26 -11.72 3.53
C VAL A 122 -20.55 -11.52 2.74
N ALA A 123 -20.59 -11.96 1.48
CA ALA A 123 -21.79 -11.87 0.62
C ALA A 123 -22.99 -12.63 1.21
N THR A 124 -22.76 -13.74 1.92
CA THR A 124 -23.82 -14.47 2.65
C THR A 124 -24.26 -13.81 3.97
N GLY A 125 -23.66 -12.67 4.34
CA GLY A 125 -24.01 -11.91 5.54
C GLY A 125 -23.20 -12.26 6.79
N LEU A 126 -22.10 -13.01 6.67
CA LEU A 126 -21.22 -13.25 7.81
C LEU A 126 -20.43 -11.98 8.14
N ASP A 127 -20.30 -11.68 9.44
CA ASP A 127 -19.47 -10.57 9.92
C ASP A 127 -18.05 -10.65 9.35
N ILE A 128 -17.48 -9.49 9.01
CA ILE A 128 -16.22 -9.34 8.28
C ILE A 128 -15.08 -10.03 9.02
N GLU A 129 -15.01 -9.91 10.34
CA GLU A 129 -13.96 -10.53 11.15
C GLU A 129 -14.11 -12.06 11.16
N LYS A 130 -15.33 -12.55 11.37
CA LYS A 130 -15.66 -13.98 11.37
C LYS A 130 -15.42 -14.62 10.01
N ALA A 131 -15.76 -13.93 8.93
CA ALA A 131 -15.48 -14.36 7.56
C ALA A 131 -13.98 -14.53 7.32
N TYR A 132 -13.16 -13.60 7.83
CA TYR A 132 -11.72 -13.69 7.69
C TYR A 132 -11.12 -14.84 8.51
N LEU A 133 -11.53 -14.99 9.77
CA LEU A 133 -11.14 -16.11 10.63
C LEU A 133 -11.43 -17.46 9.94
N LYS A 134 -12.62 -17.58 9.34
CA LYS A 134 -13.05 -18.81 8.65
C LYS A 134 -12.29 -19.06 7.35
N ALA A 135 -12.12 -18.03 6.51
CA ALA A 135 -11.48 -18.17 5.20
C ALA A 135 -9.96 -18.37 5.28
N PHE A 136 -9.29 -17.67 6.21
CA PHE A 136 -7.83 -17.70 6.36
C PHE A 136 -7.36 -18.63 7.47
N LYS A 137 -8.28 -19.27 8.20
CA LYS A 137 -8.01 -20.25 9.27
C LYS A 137 -7.05 -19.73 10.34
N THR A 138 -7.08 -18.43 10.63
CA THR A 138 -6.31 -17.83 11.73
C THR A 138 -7.09 -17.93 13.03
N LYS A 139 -6.37 -18.01 14.15
CA LYS A 139 -6.94 -17.96 15.51
C LYS A 139 -6.79 -16.57 16.15
N ASP A 140 -6.01 -15.69 15.53
CA ASP A 140 -5.77 -14.34 16.02
C ASP A 140 -6.89 -13.39 15.59
N ILE A 141 -7.72 -13.04 16.57
CA ILE A 141 -8.89 -12.16 16.46
C ILE A 141 -8.45 -10.73 16.10
N SER A 142 -7.43 -10.19 16.78
CA SER A 142 -6.96 -8.82 16.57
C SER A 142 -6.37 -8.65 15.16
N TYR A 143 -5.57 -9.61 14.73
CA TYR A 143 -5.04 -9.65 13.37
C TYR A 143 -6.17 -9.80 12.33
N ALA A 144 -7.16 -10.66 12.59
CA ALA A 144 -8.29 -10.84 11.68
C ALA A 144 -9.11 -9.55 11.53
N LYS A 145 -9.39 -8.83 12.62
CA LYS A 145 -10.11 -7.56 12.58
C LYS A 145 -9.41 -6.51 11.72
N ASN A 146 -8.11 -6.30 11.95
CA ASN A 146 -7.32 -5.34 11.20
C ASN A 146 -7.16 -5.74 9.72
N SER A 147 -6.86 -7.01 9.47
CA SER A 147 -6.61 -7.51 8.11
C SER A 147 -7.87 -7.52 7.26
N SER A 148 -9.00 -7.96 7.82
CA SER A 148 -10.28 -8.01 7.12
C SER A 148 -10.80 -6.61 6.75
N SER A 149 -10.64 -5.64 7.66
CA SER A 149 -10.98 -4.23 7.42
C SER A 149 -10.14 -3.59 6.32
N LYS A 150 -8.87 -3.98 6.18
CA LYS A 150 -8.04 -3.56 5.04
C LYS A 150 -8.47 -4.26 3.75
N LEU A 151 -8.68 -5.57 3.82
CA LEU A 151 -8.99 -6.41 2.66
C LEU A 151 -10.29 -6.00 1.96
N ILE A 152 -11.35 -5.68 2.71
CA ILE A 152 -12.65 -5.28 2.15
C ILE A 152 -12.62 -3.93 1.42
N LYS A 153 -11.62 -3.08 1.69
CA LYS A 153 -11.44 -1.79 1.00
C LYS A 153 -10.79 -1.93 -0.37
N THR A 154 -10.21 -3.09 -0.67
CA THR A 154 -9.58 -3.32 -1.97
C THR A 154 -10.64 -3.53 -3.05
N GLU A 155 -10.48 -2.86 -4.19
CA GLU A 155 -11.46 -2.92 -5.29
C GLU A 155 -11.73 -4.34 -5.77
N ARG A 156 -10.69 -5.19 -5.83
CA ARG A 156 -10.85 -6.60 -6.24
C ARG A 156 -11.80 -7.37 -5.33
N ILE A 157 -11.74 -7.12 -4.01
CA ILE A 157 -12.57 -7.83 -3.04
C ILE A 157 -13.99 -7.29 -3.06
N GLN A 158 -14.16 -5.97 -3.20
CA GLN A 158 -15.47 -5.36 -3.39
C GLN A 158 -16.17 -5.92 -4.62
N LYS A 159 -15.43 -6.07 -5.74
CA LYS A 159 -15.94 -6.68 -6.97
C LYS A 159 -16.38 -8.11 -6.74
N LEU A 160 -15.55 -8.95 -6.10
CA LEU A 160 -15.91 -10.33 -5.77
C LEU A 160 -17.16 -10.42 -4.88
N ILE A 161 -17.23 -9.60 -3.83
CA ILE A 161 -18.40 -9.58 -2.93
C ILE A 161 -19.66 -9.21 -3.74
N THR A 162 -19.56 -8.20 -4.61
CA THR A 162 -20.68 -7.75 -5.46
C THR A 162 -21.13 -8.85 -6.42
N GLU A 163 -20.19 -9.56 -7.05
CA GLU A 163 -20.49 -10.68 -7.95
C GLU A 163 -21.17 -11.84 -7.22
N GLU A 164 -20.65 -12.22 -6.05
CA GLU A 164 -21.24 -13.30 -5.24
C GLU A 164 -22.62 -12.90 -4.69
N MET A 165 -22.83 -11.63 -4.32
CA MET A 165 -24.14 -11.12 -3.91
C MET A 165 -25.14 -11.17 -5.07
N LYS A 166 -24.74 -10.74 -6.28
CA LYS A 166 -25.59 -10.83 -7.48
C LYS A 166 -25.98 -12.29 -7.75
N ALA A 167 -25.01 -13.20 -7.73
CA ALA A 167 -25.28 -14.63 -7.92
C ALA A 167 -26.21 -15.22 -6.84
N ALA A 168 -26.13 -14.74 -5.60
CA ALA A 168 -27.03 -15.15 -4.53
C ALA A 168 -28.46 -14.59 -4.72
N LEU A 169 -28.58 -13.33 -5.14
CA LEU A 169 -29.84 -12.67 -5.43
C LEU A 169 -30.56 -13.31 -6.63
N ASP A 170 -29.82 -13.60 -7.70
CA ASP A 170 -30.37 -14.26 -8.90
C ASP A 170 -30.94 -15.65 -8.55
N LYS A 171 -30.27 -16.41 -7.66
CA LYS A 171 -30.75 -17.72 -7.20
C LYS A 171 -32.08 -17.66 -6.45
N VAL A 172 -32.39 -16.54 -5.81
CA VAL A 172 -33.67 -16.33 -5.13
C VAL A 172 -34.68 -15.54 -5.99
N GLY A 173 -34.37 -15.34 -7.28
CA GLY A 173 -35.24 -14.65 -8.24
C GLY A 173 -35.32 -13.14 -8.02
N VAL A 174 -34.33 -12.54 -7.35
CA VAL A 174 -34.25 -11.10 -7.10
C VAL A 174 -33.22 -10.49 -8.05
N ASP A 175 -33.56 -10.42 -9.32
CA ASP A 175 -32.74 -9.77 -10.34
C ASP A 175 -33.07 -8.25 -10.45
N PRO A 176 -32.32 -7.46 -11.24
CA PRO A 176 -32.62 -6.04 -11.45
C PRO A 176 -34.03 -5.79 -12.00
N GLU A 177 -34.56 -6.65 -12.87
CA GLU A 177 -35.89 -6.48 -13.45
C GLU A 177 -36.98 -6.67 -12.38
N TYR A 178 -36.85 -7.68 -11.54
CA TYR A 178 -37.70 -7.91 -10.38
C TYR A 178 -37.73 -6.69 -9.47
N LEU A 179 -36.57 -6.09 -9.16
CA LEU A 179 -36.49 -4.89 -8.32
C LEU A 179 -37.22 -3.71 -8.97
N LEU A 180 -36.96 -3.43 -10.26
CA LEU A 180 -37.63 -2.34 -11.00
C LEU A 180 -39.15 -2.53 -11.07
N LYS A 181 -39.60 -3.75 -11.35
CA LYS A 181 -41.03 -4.08 -11.43
C LYS A 181 -41.72 -3.88 -10.08
N ASN A 182 -41.08 -4.25 -8.98
CA ASN A 182 -41.67 -4.04 -7.65
C ASN A 182 -41.61 -2.57 -7.20
N SER A 183 -40.57 -1.80 -7.56
CA SER A 183 -40.56 -0.35 -7.39
C SER A 183 -41.72 0.31 -8.12
N LYS A 184 -41.98 -0.08 -9.38
CA LYS A 184 -43.15 0.39 -10.14
C LYS A 184 -44.47 0.08 -9.43
N LYS A 185 -44.65 -1.15 -8.93
CA LYS A 185 -45.86 -1.52 -8.18
C LYS A 185 -46.09 -0.66 -6.94
N ILE A 186 -45.03 -0.22 -6.25
CA ILE A 186 -45.16 0.68 -5.09
C ILE A 186 -45.68 2.06 -5.53
N ILE A 187 -45.21 2.56 -6.67
CA ILE A 187 -45.62 3.83 -7.27
C ILE A 187 -47.08 3.77 -7.71
N ASP A 188 -47.45 2.71 -8.43
CA ASP A 188 -48.80 2.54 -9.01
C ASP A 188 -49.87 2.19 -7.94
N LYS A 189 -49.47 1.85 -6.72
CA LYS A 189 -50.41 1.48 -5.64
C LYS A 189 -51.08 2.73 -5.06
N ASN A 190 -52.39 2.87 -5.25
CA ASN A 190 -53.15 4.02 -4.74
C ASN A 190 -53.03 4.23 -3.21
N ASN A 191 -52.95 3.14 -2.44
CA ASN A 191 -52.92 3.18 -0.97
C ASN A 191 -51.50 3.20 -0.35
N SER A 192 -50.43 3.39 -1.14
CA SER A 192 -49.10 3.63 -0.58
C SER A 192 -48.96 5.10 -0.17
N ARG A 193 -48.18 5.36 0.89
CA ARG A 193 -47.88 6.73 1.33
C ARG A 193 -47.10 7.44 0.24
N ASP A 194 -47.41 8.72 0.00
CA ASP A 194 -46.74 9.50 -1.03
C ASP A 194 -45.23 9.60 -0.77
N SER A 195 -44.80 9.59 0.50
CA SER A 195 -43.38 9.51 0.87
C SER A 195 -42.66 8.28 0.29
N ASP A 196 -43.34 7.13 0.24
CA ASP A 196 -42.75 5.88 -0.25
C ASP A 196 -42.74 5.85 -1.79
N LYS A 197 -43.78 6.41 -2.42
CA LYS A 197 -43.82 6.63 -3.87
C LYS A 197 -42.68 7.55 -4.32
N LEU A 198 -42.49 8.69 -3.63
CA LEU A 198 -41.42 9.64 -3.94
C LEU A 198 -40.03 8.99 -3.80
N ARG A 199 -39.78 8.21 -2.75
CA ARG A 199 -38.52 7.46 -2.59
C ARG A 199 -38.28 6.45 -3.70
N ALA A 200 -39.32 5.72 -4.12
CA ALA A 200 -39.23 4.77 -5.22
C ALA A 200 -38.93 5.49 -6.55
N ILE A 201 -39.62 6.60 -6.84
CA ILE A 201 -39.38 7.45 -8.01
C ILE A 201 -37.94 7.98 -8.00
N GLU A 202 -37.48 8.54 -6.87
CA GLU A 202 -36.12 9.06 -6.71
C GLU A 202 -35.07 7.97 -6.99
N THR A 203 -35.30 6.76 -6.50
CA THR A 203 -34.41 5.61 -6.74
C THR A 203 -34.36 5.26 -8.22
N LEU A 204 -35.51 5.21 -8.91
CA LEU A 204 -35.57 4.96 -10.35
C LEU A 204 -34.89 6.07 -11.17
N MET A 205 -35.06 7.34 -10.80
CA MET A 205 -34.37 8.47 -11.43
C MET A 205 -32.85 8.36 -11.30
N LYS A 206 -32.34 7.93 -10.14
CA LYS A 206 -30.90 7.66 -9.94
C LYS A 206 -30.40 6.53 -10.84
N VAL A 207 -31.15 5.44 -10.94
CA VAL A 207 -30.81 4.32 -11.83
C VAL A 207 -30.82 4.74 -13.30
N ALA A 208 -31.76 5.59 -13.70
CA ALA A 208 -31.86 6.14 -15.05
C ALA A 208 -30.80 7.21 -15.37
N GLY A 209 -29.93 7.58 -14.42
CA GLY A 209 -28.90 8.59 -14.61
C GLY A 209 -29.45 10.01 -14.77
N MET A 210 -30.65 10.29 -14.24
CA MET A 210 -31.30 11.61 -14.35
C MET A 210 -30.72 12.66 -13.40
N PHE A 211 -29.86 12.25 -12.46
CA PHE A 211 -29.08 13.16 -11.65
C PHE A 211 -27.69 13.34 -12.28
N PRO A 212 -27.15 14.57 -12.31
CA PRO A 212 -25.76 14.77 -12.70
C PRO A 212 -24.88 13.86 -11.84
N ALA A 213 -23.95 13.15 -12.47
CA ALA A 213 -22.93 12.43 -11.74
C ALA A 213 -22.27 13.44 -10.81
N ASN A 214 -22.29 13.20 -9.50
CA ASN A 214 -21.52 13.99 -8.57
C ASN A 214 -20.05 13.76 -8.93
N ASP A 215 -19.53 14.58 -9.84
CA ASP A 215 -18.11 14.73 -10.07
C ASP A 215 -17.54 15.06 -8.71
N LYS A 216 -16.86 14.07 -8.12
CA LYS A 216 -15.99 14.29 -6.98
C LYS A 216 -14.91 15.24 -7.47
N LYS A 217 -15.21 16.54 -7.45
CA LYS A 217 -14.20 17.57 -7.35
C LYS A 217 -13.55 17.34 -5.99
N SER A 218 -12.53 16.50 -6.01
CA SER A 218 -11.43 16.61 -5.07
C SER A 218 -10.81 17.98 -5.34
N GLU A 219 -11.42 19.04 -4.81
CA GLU A 219 -10.72 20.30 -4.67
C GLU A 219 -9.54 20.00 -3.76
N SER A 220 -8.36 19.92 -4.35
CA SER A 220 -7.11 19.94 -3.62
C SER A 220 -7.14 21.19 -2.76
N LEU A 221 -7.39 21.04 -1.46
CA LEU A 221 -6.97 22.01 -0.47
C LEU A 221 -5.45 22.08 -0.58
N THR A 222 -4.94 22.91 -1.50
CA THR A 222 -3.61 23.49 -1.35
C THR A 222 -3.67 24.31 -0.09
N VAL A 223 -3.36 23.66 1.04
CA VAL A 223 -3.06 24.32 2.30
C VAL A 223 -1.92 25.27 1.97
N PHE A 224 -2.23 26.56 1.90
CA PHE A 224 -1.24 27.60 1.76
C PHE A 224 -0.36 27.54 3.02
N GLN A 225 0.82 26.92 2.92
CA GLN A 225 1.75 26.77 4.04
C GLN A 225 2.49 28.08 4.39
N GLY A 226 2.11 29.21 3.77
CA GLY A 226 2.84 30.46 3.89
C GLY A 226 4.18 30.44 3.15
N PHE A 227 4.82 31.61 3.10
CA PHE A 227 6.18 31.76 2.58
C PHE A 227 7.19 31.27 3.63
N SER A 228 8.30 30.67 3.18
CA SER A 228 9.39 30.32 4.10
C SER A 228 10.05 31.56 4.70
N GLN A 229 10.74 31.41 5.85
CA GLN A 229 11.48 32.51 6.47
C GLN A 229 12.50 33.15 5.52
N GLU A 230 13.17 32.35 4.70
CA GLU A 230 14.11 32.83 3.68
C GLU A 230 13.42 33.68 2.61
N GLN A 231 12.21 33.30 2.18
CA GLN A 231 11.41 34.09 1.22
C GLN A 231 10.93 35.41 1.84
N LEU A 232 10.61 35.42 3.14
CA LEU A 232 10.26 36.62 3.89
C LEU A 232 11.48 37.54 4.11
N GLU A 233 12.67 36.98 4.31
CA GLU A 233 13.92 37.75 4.47
C GLU A 233 14.38 38.38 3.15
N GLN A 234 14.16 37.71 2.01
CA GLN A 234 14.38 38.29 0.70
C GLN A 234 13.46 39.49 0.44
N LEU A 235 12.18 39.41 0.83
CA LEU A 235 11.23 40.53 0.74
C LEU A 235 11.59 41.71 1.66
N LYS A 236 12.25 41.45 2.80
CA LYS A 236 12.70 42.50 3.73
C LYS A 236 13.99 43.19 3.29
N SER A 237 14.80 42.55 2.45
CA SER A 237 16.13 43.04 2.05
C SER A 237 16.13 43.73 0.68
N SER A 238 15.11 43.51 -0.14
CA SER A 238 14.85 44.31 -1.35
C SER A 238 13.91 45.47 -1.03
N ASP A 239 14.26 46.70 -1.42
CA ASP A 239 13.36 47.86 -1.43
C ASP A 239 12.11 47.55 -2.29
N ALA A 240 11.10 46.94 -1.65
CA ALA A 240 9.85 46.58 -2.28
C ALA A 240 9.07 47.87 -2.56
N LYS A 241 9.11 48.35 -3.80
CA LYS A 241 8.16 49.37 -4.27
C LYS A 241 6.75 48.80 -4.12
N ALA A 242 5.95 49.42 -3.25
CA ALA A 242 4.54 49.15 -3.13
C ALA A 242 3.87 49.37 -4.50
N ILE A 243 3.38 48.30 -5.12
CA ILE A 243 2.50 48.37 -6.28
C ILE A 243 1.13 47.92 -5.78
N ALA A 244 0.15 48.82 -5.92
CA ALA A 244 -1.27 48.69 -5.61
C ALA A 244 -1.70 49.12 -4.19
N HIS A 245 -2.12 50.38 -4.09
CA HIS A 245 -3.26 50.77 -3.25
C HIS A 245 -4.53 50.32 -3.99
N ALA A 246 -5.37 49.51 -3.34
CA ALA A 246 -6.75 49.33 -3.77
C ALA A 246 -7.59 50.34 -2.98
N GLU A 247 -7.98 51.43 -3.63
CA GLU A 247 -9.06 52.28 -3.14
C GLU A 247 -10.37 51.48 -3.20
N ILE A 248 -11.05 51.36 -2.08
CA ILE A 248 -12.41 50.83 -2.04
C ILE A 248 -13.32 52.03 -2.32
N GLU A 249 -13.79 52.16 -3.56
CA GLU A 249 -14.90 53.07 -3.87
C GLU A 249 -16.18 52.49 -3.24
N HIS A 250 -16.65 53.17 -2.21
CA HIS A 250 -17.99 53.01 -1.68
C HIS A 250 -18.97 53.59 -2.69
N ASN A 251 -19.72 52.74 -3.40
CA ASN A 251 -20.84 53.18 -4.22
C ASN A 251 -22.13 52.87 -3.45
N GLU A 252 -22.71 53.91 -2.84
CA GLU A 252 -24.10 53.93 -2.39
C GLU A 252 -24.97 54.38 -3.57
N GLY A 253 -25.95 53.54 -3.94
CA GLY A 253 -26.94 53.79 -4.97
C GLY A 253 -27.87 52.61 -5.16
#